data_AF-A0AAW5K6Q5-F1
#
_entry.id   AF-A0AAW5K6Q5-F1
#
_cell.length_a   1.000
_cell.length_b   1.000
_cell.length_c   1.000
_cell.angle_alpha   90.00
_cell.angle_beta   90.00
_cell.angle_gamma   90.00
#
_symmetry.space_group_name_H-M   'P 1'
#
loop_
_entity.id
_entity.type
_entity.pdbx_description
1 polymer ?
#
loop_
_entity_poly.entity_id
_entity_poly.type
_entity_poly.pdbx_seq_one_letter_code
_entity_poly.pdbx_strand_id
1 'polypeptide(L)' 'MRKRFFAARNLMMIIYRLYSRMKDAEMLQKFSIRDCIFYLSGIRKQLQGKEWKTTIITKKTAKVLELLGLKV' A
#
# COMPACT_ATOMS: atom_id res chain seq x y z
N MET A 1 21.72 -17.33 -5.90
CA MET A 1 20.29 -17.68 -6.10
C MET A 1 19.40 -17.57 -4.85
N ARG A 2 19.86 -17.85 -3.61
CA ARG A 2 19.00 -17.81 -2.40
C ARG A 2 18.33 -16.46 -2.07
N LYS A 3 18.99 -15.33 -2.37
CA LYS A 3 18.43 -13.99 -2.10
C LYS A 3 17.16 -13.67 -2.92
N ARG A 4 17.04 -14.20 -4.15
CA ARG A 4 15.86 -13.96 -5.02
C ARG A 4 14.60 -14.66 -4.48
N PHE A 5 14.73 -15.87 -3.95
CA PHE A 5 13.61 -16.61 -3.37
C PHE A 5 13.11 -16.00 -2.06
N PHE A 6 14.03 -15.48 -1.23
CA PHE A 6 13.66 -14.83 0.04
C PHE A 6 12.85 -13.54 -0.19
N ALA A 7 13.27 -12.72 -1.17
CA ALA A 7 12.53 -11.53 -1.56
C ALA A 7 11.12 -11.86 -2.09
N ALA A 8 10.99 -12.92 -2.90
CA ALA A 8 9.70 -13.36 -3.44
C ALA A 8 8.75 -13.86 -2.34
N ARG A 9 9.26 -14.60 -1.35
CA ARG A 9 8.47 -15.12 -0.23
C ARG A 9 7.91 -13.98 0.63
N ASN A 10 8.72 -12.96 0.90
CA ASN A 10 8.28 -11.77 1.63
C ASN A 10 7.25 -10.96 0.84
N LEU A 11 7.43 -10.84 -0.48
CA LEU A 11 6.48 -10.15 -1.35
C LEU A 11 5.12 -10.85 -1.36
N MET A 12 5.10 -12.18 -1.47
CA MET A 12 3.86 -12.97 -1.48
C MET A 12 3.07 -12.80 -0.17
N MET A 13 3.77 -12.80 0.97
CA MET A 13 3.15 -12.57 2.28
C MET A 13 2.57 -11.15 2.42
N ILE A 14 3.24 -10.14 1.87
CA ILE A 14 2.75 -8.76 1.87
C ILE A 14 1.50 -8.63 1.00
N ILE A 15 1.51 -9.22 -0.21
CA ILE A 15 0.36 -9.22 -1.12
C ILE A 15 -0.83 -9.93 -0.48
N TYR A 16 -0.60 -11.07 0.17
CA TYR A 16 -1.66 -11.80 0.87
C TYR A 16 -2.28 -10.99 2.03
N ARG A 17 -1.44 -10.34 2.84
CA ARG A 17 -1.92 -9.44 3.92
C ARG A 17 -2.72 -8.27 3.36
N LEU A 18 -2.27 -7.68 2.26
CA LEU A 18 -2.99 -6.61 1.57
C LEU A 18 -4.34 -7.10 1.05
N TYR A 19 -4.37 -8.27 0.39
CA TYR A 19 -5.61 -8.89 -0.08
C TYR A 19 -6.59 -9.13 1.06
N SER A 20 -6.14 -9.67 2.20
CA SER A 20 -7.00 -9.89 3.37
C SER A 20 -7.64 -8.58 3.83
N ARG A 21 -6.85 -7.51 3.96
CA ARG A 21 -7.36 -6.18 4.35
C ARG A 21 -8.35 -5.60 3.33
N MET A 22 -8.07 -5.77 2.04
CA MET A 22 -9.00 -5.35 0.98
C MET A 22 -10.30 -6.16 0.99
N LYS A 23 -10.25 -7.45 1.34
CA LYS A 23 -11.41 -8.31 1.48
C LYS A 23 -12.27 -7.85 2.65
N ASP A 24 -11.65 -7.62 3.81
CA ASP A 24 -12.33 -7.16 5.02
C ASP A 24 -12.99 -5.78 4.83
N ALA A 25 -12.41 -4.93 3.99
CA ALA A 25 -12.96 -3.62 3.62
C ALA A 25 -13.91 -3.63 2.41
N GLU A 26 -14.32 -4.81 1.92
CA GLU A 26 -15.18 -5.00 0.73
C GLU A 26 -14.68 -4.29 -0.55
N MET A 27 -13.37 -4.01 -0.64
CA MET A 27 -12.79 -3.23 -1.73
C MET A 27 -12.59 -4.04 -3.01
N LEU A 28 -12.57 -5.37 -2.92
CA LEU A 28 -12.28 -6.27 -4.04
C LEU A 28 -13.29 -6.19 -5.19
N GLN A 29 -14.50 -5.68 -4.93
CA GLN A 29 -15.51 -5.45 -5.97
C GLN A 29 -15.21 -4.20 -6.82
N LYS A 30 -14.42 -3.25 -6.29
CA LYS A 30 -14.15 -1.95 -6.90
C LYS A 30 -12.70 -1.78 -7.36
N PHE A 31 -11.77 -2.49 -6.72
CA PHE A 31 -10.33 -2.35 -6.97
C PHE A 31 -9.64 -3.71 -7.00
N SER A 32 -8.81 -3.95 -8.01
CA SER A 32 -7.92 -5.10 -7.99
C SER A 32 -6.77 -4.87 -6.99
N ILE A 33 -6.13 -5.95 -6.55
CA ILE A 33 -4.91 -5.85 -5.72
C ILE A 33 -3.83 -5.03 -6.44
N ARG A 34 -3.71 -5.17 -7.76
CA ARG A 34 -2.75 -4.41 -8.58
C ARG A 34 -3.03 -2.91 -8.48
N ASP A 35 -4.29 -2.50 -8.56
CA ASP A 35 -4.67 -1.09 -8.42
C ASP A 35 -4.33 -0.56 -7.04
N CYS A 36 -4.57 -1.35 -5.98
CA CYS A 36 -4.21 -0.97 -4.63
C CYS A 36 -2.69 -0.79 -4.47
N ILE A 37 -1.87 -1.71 -4.98
CA ILE A 37 -0.41 -1.59 -4.99
C ILE A 37 0.03 -0.32 -5.74
N PHE A 38 -0.58 -0.07 -6.90
CA PHE A 38 -0.30 1.14 -7.68
C PHE A 38 -0.63 2.42 -6.88
N TYR A 39 -1.78 2.48 -6.22
CA TYR A 39 -2.13 3.63 -5.39
C TYR A 39 -1.22 3.79 -4.17
N LEU A 40 -0.84 2.68 -3.51
CA LEU A 40 0.09 2.70 -2.37
C LEU A 40 1.50 3.16 -2.79
N SER A 41 1.90 2.94 -4.04
CA SER A 41 3.16 3.50 -4.58
C SER A 41 3.19 5.03 -4.63
N GLY A 42 2.03 5.68 -4.52
CA GLY A 42 1.88 7.13 -4.42
C GLY A 42 2.23 7.71 -3.04
N ILE A 43 2.48 6.86 -2.04
CA ILE A 43 2.95 7.29 -0.71
C ILE A 43 4.44 7.60 -0.82
N ARG A 44 4.81 8.86 -0.58
CA ARG A 44 6.22 9.29 -0.58
C ARG A 44 6.60 9.83 0.78
N LYS A 45 7.90 9.82 1.08
CA LYS A 45 8.45 10.60 2.18
C LYS A 45 9.05 11.87 1.61
N GLN A 46 8.71 13.01 2.20
CA GLN A 46 9.27 14.29 1.86
C GLN A 46 9.96 14.86 3.10
N LEU A 47 11.16 15.40 2.90
CA LEU A 47 11.86 16.14 3.95
C LEU A 47 11.16 17.49 4.12
N GLN A 48 10.55 17.72 5.28
CA GLN A 48 9.95 18.99 5.66
C GLN A 48 10.76 19.57 6.83
N GLY A 49 11.57 20.58 6.54
CA GLY A 49 12.55 21.10 7.50
C GLY A 49 13.63 20.06 7.81
N LYS A 50 13.68 19.58 9.06
CA LYS A 50 14.63 18.55 9.52
C LYS A 50 14.01 17.16 9.68
N GLU A 51 12.72 16.99 9.36
CA GLU A 51 11.99 15.74 9.59
C GLU A 51 11.49 15.11 8.28
N TRP A 52 11.59 13.78 8.21
CA TRP A 52 10.99 13.00 7.13
C TRP A 52 9.52 12.73 7.42
N LYS A 53 8.63 13.42 6.71
CA LYS A 53 7.19 13.23 6.82
C LYS A 53 6.67 12.40 5.67
N THR A 54 5.74 11.49 5.96
CA THR A 54 5.01 10.76 4.93
C THR A 54 4.00 11.72 4.30
N THR A 55 4.19 12.04 3.03
CA THR A 55 3.26 12.85 2.24
C THR A 55 2.58 11.97 1.19
N ILE A 56 1.25 12.02 1.20
CA ILE A 56 0.45 11.41 0.14
C ILE A 56 0.32 12.42 -0.98
N ILE A 57 0.71 12.02 -2.20
CA ILE A 57 0.73 12.93 -3.35
C ILE A 57 -0.58 12.90 -4.13
N THR A 58 -1.31 11.78 -4.14
CA THR A 58 -2.54 11.66 -4.94
C THR A 58 -3.78 11.53 -4.07
N LYS A 59 -4.86 12.24 -4.45
CA LYS A 59 -6.19 12.12 -3.81
C LYS A 59 -6.72 10.68 -3.80
N LYS A 60 -6.38 9.90 -4.84
CA LYS A 60 -6.77 8.49 -4.96
C LYS A 60 -6.06 7.63 -3.90
N THR A 61 -4.77 7.85 -3.68
CA THR A 61 -4.01 7.17 -2.61
C THR A 61 -4.57 7.47 -1.23
N ALA A 62 -4.91 8.73 -0.94
CA ALA A 62 -5.52 9.11 0.33
C ALA A 62 -6.85 8.38 0.56
N LYS A 63 -7.73 8.38 -0.45
CA LYS A 63 -9.02 7.68 -0.40
C LYS A 63 -8.88 6.17 -0.20
N VAL A 64 -7.88 5.54 -0.83
CA VAL A 64 -7.58 4.12 -0.62
C VAL A 64 -7.12 3.84 0.81
N LEU A 65 -6.31 4.72 1.40
CA LEU A 65 -5.86 4.58 2.79
C LEU A 65 -7.01 4.76 3.79
N GLU A 66 -7.91 5.70 3.55
CA GLU A 66 -9.15 5.86 4.33
C GLU A 66 -10.02 4.61 4.29
N LEU A 67 -10.25 4.04 3.09
CA LEU A 67 -11.02 2.79 2.92
C LEU A 67 -10.38 1.59 3.64
N LEU A 68 -9.05 1.58 3.75
CA LEU A 68 -8.30 0.55 4.48
C LEU A 68 -8.25 0.82 5.99
N GLY A 69 -8.86 1.91 6.49
CA GLY A 69 -8.83 2.30 7.90
C GLY A 69 -7.44 2.76 8.38
N LEU A 70 -6.56 3.16 7.46
CA LEU A 70 -5.21 3.60 7.76
C LEU A 70 -5.21 5.12 7.90
N LYS A 71 -4.97 5.62 9.12
CA LYS A 71 -4.79 7.07 9.37
C LYS A 71 -3.49 7.55 8.74
N VAL A 72 -3.58 8.68 8.04
CA VAL A 72 -2.47 9.43 7.45
C VAL A 72 -2.01 10.49 8.43
#